data_AF-A0A973J7T3-F1
#
_entry.id   AF-A0A973J7T3-F1
#
_cell.length_a   1.000
_cell.length_b   1.000
_cell.length_c   1.000
_cell.angle_alpha   90.00
_cell.angle_beta   90.00
_cell.angle_gamma   90.00
#
_symmetry.space_group_name_H-M   'P 1'
#
loop_
_entity.id
_entity.type
_entity.pdbx_description
1 polymer ?
#
loop_
_entity_poly.entity_id
_entity_poly.type
_entity_poly.pdbx_seq_one_letter_code
_entity_poly.pdbx_strand_id
1 'polypeptide(L)'
;MDYAASVKHIERTLDQRRIQPAMQEMGTVLEQLLKELYRDYLPRLKPADRSTISTKERETAERVRARSGSADTFTLGQMVHFLRVSGFFQKAQDARLAVGALLSADLQPFVEARNDATHQARPPSENAARLYYHQLVQYLEETGKLATEHARMGAEATLRPWTDVVVPHQDIRDGRLEVSIYAANLWSVAFETDRCPEVYRTPSAFFSTTYMTSNLAGLLRDVVQVLNGGAGDRVLQLRTSFGGGKTHSLIALYHLGTCAGGLRQTILGDIGQRLGATLPDPGPVGVCILHGLSHDPQRPRTPEEG
;
A
#
# COMPACT_ATOMS: atom_id res chain seq x y z
N MET A 1 -1.89 -22.33 25.60
CA MET A 1 -0.63 -21.59 25.34
C MET A 1 -0.86 -20.11 25.64
N ASP A 2 0.13 -19.35 26.08
CA ASP A 2 -0.01 -17.88 26.19
C ASP A 2 0.28 -17.23 24.82
N TYR A 3 -0.78 -17.06 24.03
CA TYR A 3 -0.68 -16.51 22.68
C TYR A 3 -0.19 -15.06 22.67
N ALA A 4 -0.58 -14.25 23.65
CA ALA A 4 -0.18 -12.84 23.72
C ALA A 4 1.31 -12.69 24.01
N ALA A 5 1.86 -13.50 24.91
CA ALA A 5 3.29 -13.51 25.20
C ALA A 5 4.11 -13.98 23.97
N SER A 6 3.65 -15.03 23.28
CA SER A 6 4.32 -15.54 22.07
C SER A 6 4.30 -14.53 20.92
N VAL A 7 3.17 -13.88 20.65
CA VAL A 7 3.09 -12.84 19.60
C VAL A 7 4.08 -11.71 19.87
N LYS A 8 4.11 -11.19 21.11
CA LYS A 8 5.08 -10.14 21.51
C LYS A 8 6.54 -10.60 21.42
N HIS A 9 6.80 -11.88 21.63
CA HIS A 9 8.15 -12.43 21.53
C HIS A 9 8.58 -12.60 20.06
N ILE A 10 7.69 -13.10 19.20
CA ILE A 10 7.90 -13.20 17.75
C ILE A 10 8.19 -11.82 17.15
N GLU A 11 7.38 -10.81 17.49
CA GLU A 11 7.54 -9.45 17.01
C GLU A 11 8.93 -8.87 17.35
N ARG A 12 9.31 -8.93 18.63
CA ARG A 12 10.65 -8.52 19.08
C ARG A 12 11.77 -9.28 18.36
N THR A 13 11.55 -10.55 18.07
CA THR A 13 12.53 -11.40 17.38
C THR A 13 12.67 -11.00 15.90
N LEU A 14 11.57 -10.65 15.24
CA LEU A 14 11.56 -10.12 13.87
C LEU A 14 12.23 -8.75 13.80
N ASP A 15 12.01 -7.88 14.77
CA ASP A 15 12.65 -6.55 14.83
C ASP A 15 14.16 -6.64 15.05
N GLN A 16 14.61 -7.68 15.74
CA GLN A 16 16.03 -8.04 15.84
C GLN A 16 16.59 -8.71 14.57
N ARG A 17 15.80 -8.81 13.49
CA ARG A 17 16.11 -9.49 12.23
C ARG A 17 16.46 -10.97 12.38
N ARG A 18 15.99 -11.60 13.46
CA ARG A 18 16.22 -13.03 13.73
C ARG A 18 15.11 -13.86 13.08
N ILE A 19 15.14 -13.98 11.75
CA ILE A 19 14.03 -14.56 10.98
C ILE A 19 13.81 -16.05 11.28
N GLN A 20 14.89 -16.84 11.38
CA GLN A 20 14.81 -18.27 11.61
C GLN A 20 14.08 -18.64 12.93
N PRO A 21 14.48 -18.12 14.11
CA PRO A 21 13.77 -18.43 15.35
C PRO A 21 12.33 -17.89 15.36
N ALA A 22 12.08 -16.73 14.73
CA ALA A 22 10.71 -16.22 14.59
C ALA A 22 9.82 -17.19 13.78
N MET A 23 10.31 -17.72 12.66
CA MET A 23 9.60 -18.72 11.85
C MET A 23 9.32 -20.02 12.62
N GLN A 24 10.29 -20.48 13.42
CA GLN A 24 10.11 -21.67 14.25
C GLN A 24 9.00 -21.47 15.29
N GLU A 25 9.02 -20.34 16.00
CA GLU A 25 8.01 -20.02 17.01
C GLU A 25 6.63 -19.78 16.40
N MET A 26 6.53 -19.04 15.29
CA MET A 26 5.27 -18.89 14.54
C MET A 26 4.69 -20.26 14.15
N GLY A 27 5.53 -21.20 13.72
CA GLY A 27 5.11 -22.56 13.41
C GLY A 27 4.52 -23.30 14.60
N THR A 28 5.14 -23.17 15.78
CA THR A 28 4.63 -23.76 17.03
C THR A 28 3.31 -23.13 17.44
N VAL A 29 3.18 -21.80 17.36
CA VAL A 29 1.94 -21.08 17.68
C VAL A 29 0.80 -21.53 16.76
N LEU A 30 1.04 -21.59 15.45
CA LEU A 30 0.04 -22.03 14.48
C LEU A 30 -0.36 -23.49 14.72
N GLU A 31 0.61 -24.38 14.96
CA GLU A 31 0.32 -25.80 15.24
C GLU A 31 -0.60 -25.95 16.46
N GLN A 32 -0.28 -25.23 17.54
CA GLN A 32 -1.06 -25.25 18.76
C GLN A 32 -2.45 -24.66 18.56
N LEU A 33 -2.57 -23.55 17.82
CA LEU A 33 -3.86 -22.97 17.44
C LEU A 33 -4.74 -23.99 16.71
N LEU A 34 -4.21 -24.64 15.67
CA LEU A 34 -4.96 -25.62 14.88
C LEU A 34 -5.42 -26.82 15.73
N LYS A 35 -4.58 -27.30 16.65
CA LYS A 35 -4.93 -28.38 17.60
C LYS A 35 -6.02 -27.97 18.57
N GLU A 36 -5.92 -26.77 19.14
CA GLU A 36 -6.95 -26.24 20.04
C GLU A 36 -8.28 -26.05 19.32
N LEU A 37 -8.29 -25.47 18.12
CA LEU A 37 -9.50 -25.32 17.32
C LEU A 37 -10.13 -26.67 16.97
N TYR A 38 -9.32 -27.65 16.58
CA TYR A 38 -9.80 -29.00 16.32
C TYR A 38 -10.55 -29.57 17.53
N ARG A 39 -9.93 -29.50 18.71
CA ARG A 39 -10.50 -30.01 19.97
C ARG A 39 -11.76 -29.25 20.39
N ASP A 40 -11.76 -27.93 20.27
CA ASP A 40 -12.85 -27.06 20.72
C ASP A 40 -14.07 -27.14 19.77
N TYR A 41 -13.83 -27.29 18.47
CA TYR A 41 -14.89 -27.21 17.46
C TYR A 41 -15.48 -28.58 17.12
N LEU A 42 -14.68 -29.66 17.12
CA LEU A 42 -15.16 -31.00 16.76
C LEU A 42 -16.43 -31.43 17.53
N PRO A 43 -16.57 -31.23 18.86
CA PRO A 43 -17.78 -31.59 19.60
C PRO A 43 -19.02 -30.78 19.20
N ARG A 44 -18.82 -29.60 18.62
CA ARG A 44 -19.88 -28.66 18.22
C ARG A 44 -20.41 -28.94 16.80
N LEU A 45 -19.79 -29.86 16.07
CA LEU A 45 -20.21 -30.25 14.72
C LEU A 45 -21.34 -31.29 14.73
N LYS A 46 -22.07 -31.38 13.61
CA LYS A 46 -23.13 -32.38 13.42
C LYS A 46 -22.57 -33.80 13.52
N PRO A 47 -23.35 -34.80 14.00
CA PRO A 47 -22.88 -36.19 14.12
C PRO A 47 -22.31 -36.78 12.81
N ALA A 48 -22.95 -36.48 11.67
CA ALA A 48 -22.49 -36.93 10.36
C ALA A 48 -21.09 -36.38 10.01
N ASP A 49 -20.89 -35.07 10.23
CA ASP A 49 -19.62 -34.39 9.99
C ASP A 49 -18.49 -34.93 10.89
N ARG A 50 -18.80 -35.19 12.18
CA ARG A 50 -17.87 -35.81 13.12
C ARG A 50 -17.41 -37.19 12.66
N SER A 51 -18.34 -38.01 12.16
CA SER A 51 -18.00 -39.33 11.62
C SER A 51 -17.07 -39.22 10.42
N THR A 52 -17.36 -38.32 9.47
CA THR A 52 -16.50 -38.09 8.30
C THR A 52 -15.10 -37.64 8.70
N ILE A 53 -15.00 -36.69 9.64
CA ILE A 53 -13.72 -36.17 10.12
C ILE A 53 -12.92 -37.26 10.85
N SER A 54 -13.56 -38.07 11.69
CA SER A 54 -12.89 -39.17 12.40
C SER A 54 -12.38 -40.27 11.46
N THR A 55 -13.12 -40.60 10.40
CA THR A 55 -12.61 -41.50 9.35
C THR A 55 -11.37 -40.92 8.68
N LYS A 56 -11.40 -39.63 8.32
CA LYS A 56 -10.24 -38.94 7.71
C LYS A 56 -9.06 -38.81 8.66
N GLU A 57 -9.30 -38.69 9.96
CA GLU A 57 -8.27 -38.68 10.99
C GLU A 57 -7.53 -40.03 11.02
N ARG A 58 -8.27 -41.15 11.06
CA ARG A 58 -7.68 -42.50 11.03
C ARG A 58 -6.88 -42.76 9.76
N GLU A 59 -7.46 -42.47 8.59
CA GLU A 59 -6.77 -42.61 7.30
C GLU A 59 -5.46 -41.81 7.27
N THR A 60 -5.49 -40.58 7.79
CA THR A 60 -4.30 -39.72 7.83
C THR A 60 -3.28 -40.26 8.83
N ALA A 61 -3.72 -40.67 10.02
CA ALA A 61 -2.86 -41.20 11.09
C ALA A 61 -2.14 -42.48 10.67
N GLU A 62 -2.83 -43.40 9.97
CA GLU A 62 -2.24 -44.61 9.40
C GLU A 62 -1.16 -44.27 8.36
N ARG A 63 -1.48 -43.35 7.44
CA ARG A 63 -0.54 -42.94 6.38
C ARG A 63 0.74 -42.31 6.95
N VAL A 64 0.62 -41.53 8.01
CA VAL A 64 1.77 -40.84 8.63
C VAL A 64 2.44 -41.64 9.75
N ARG A 65 1.97 -42.85 10.06
CA ARG A 65 2.42 -43.69 11.18
C ARG A 65 2.48 -42.90 12.50
N ALA A 66 1.42 -42.15 12.79
CA ALA A 66 1.36 -41.31 13.99
C ALA A 66 1.45 -42.17 15.27
N ARG A 67 2.26 -41.73 16.24
CA ARG A 67 2.56 -42.49 17.48
C ARG A 67 1.32 -42.86 18.30
N SER A 68 0.26 -42.04 18.27
CA SER A 68 -0.95 -42.22 19.08
C SER A 68 -2.22 -42.52 18.26
N GLY A 69 -2.13 -42.48 16.94
CA GLY A 69 -3.31 -42.56 16.07
C GLY A 69 -4.25 -41.34 16.11
N SER A 70 -3.91 -40.27 16.84
CA SER A 70 -4.75 -39.07 17.02
C SER A 70 -4.12 -37.80 16.43
N ALA A 71 -4.99 -36.91 15.94
CA ALA A 71 -4.66 -35.60 15.40
C ALA A 71 -3.89 -34.71 16.39
N ASP A 72 -4.02 -34.91 17.70
CA ASP A 72 -3.25 -34.18 18.72
C ASP A 72 -1.72 -34.39 18.58
N THR A 73 -1.30 -35.51 17.97
CA THR A 73 0.12 -35.84 17.75
C THR A 73 0.65 -35.46 16.38
N PHE A 74 -0.18 -34.88 15.51
CA PHE A 74 0.26 -34.45 14.19
C PHE A 74 1.25 -33.28 14.29
N THR A 75 2.28 -33.30 13.44
CA THR A 75 3.10 -32.10 13.18
C THR A 75 2.28 -31.06 12.43
N LEU A 76 2.73 -29.79 12.41
CA LEU A 76 2.05 -28.71 11.70
C LEU A 76 1.67 -29.10 10.25
N GLY A 77 2.60 -29.62 9.46
CA GLY A 77 2.32 -30.02 8.08
C GLY A 77 1.30 -31.15 7.96
N GLN A 78 1.34 -32.12 8.88
CA GLN A 78 0.36 -33.21 8.94
C GLN A 78 -1.03 -32.69 9.33
N MET A 79 -1.09 -31.77 10.30
CA MET A 79 -2.32 -31.13 10.76
C MET A 79 -2.96 -30.30 9.64
N VAL A 80 -2.18 -29.44 8.97
CA VAL A 80 -2.67 -28.63 7.83
C VAL A 80 -3.22 -29.54 6.73
N HIS A 81 -2.51 -30.61 6.39
CA HIS A 81 -2.99 -31.58 5.41
C HIS A 81 -4.31 -32.23 5.84
N PHE A 82 -4.40 -32.70 7.08
CA PHE A 82 -5.58 -33.34 7.65
C PHE A 82 -6.81 -32.41 7.62
N LEU A 83 -6.67 -31.17 8.09
CA LEU A 83 -7.77 -30.20 8.13
C LEU A 83 -8.28 -29.87 6.72
N ARG A 84 -7.38 -29.82 5.73
CA ARG A 84 -7.73 -29.63 4.32
C ARG A 84 -8.52 -30.82 3.76
N VAL A 85 -8.01 -32.04 3.89
CA VAL A 85 -8.67 -33.23 3.30
C VAL A 85 -9.96 -33.63 4.01
N SER A 86 -10.13 -33.25 5.27
CA SER A 86 -11.37 -33.45 6.03
C SER A 86 -12.43 -32.38 5.77
N GLY A 87 -12.07 -31.26 5.10
CA GLY A 87 -12.96 -30.11 4.92
C GLY A 87 -13.35 -29.48 6.26
N PHE A 88 -12.48 -29.57 7.27
CA PHE A 88 -12.81 -29.22 8.65
C PHE A 88 -13.32 -27.78 8.79
N PHE A 89 -12.62 -26.80 8.20
CA PHE A 89 -13.02 -25.40 8.31
C PHE A 89 -14.34 -25.10 7.61
N GLN A 90 -14.64 -25.75 6.49
CA GLN A 90 -15.95 -25.61 5.84
C GLN A 90 -17.07 -26.10 6.76
N LYS A 91 -16.88 -27.27 7.37
CA LYS A 91 -17.86 -27.84 8.32
C LYS A 91 -18.01 -26.99 9.58
N ALA A 92 -16.92 -26.40 10.06
CA ALA A 92 -16.94 -25.45 11.17
C ALA A 92 -17.68 -24.15 10.80
N GLN A 93 -17.52 -23.64 9.58
CA GLN A 93 -18.28 -22.50 9.08
C GLN A 93 -19.79 -22.81 9.01
N ASP A 94 -20.16 -23.99 8.51
CA ASP A 94 -21.57 -24.43 8.44
C ASP A 94 -22.22 -24.53 9.84
N ALA A 95 -21.40 -24.77 10.87
CA ALA A 95 -21.78 -24.75 12.28
C ALA A 95 -21.69 -23.34 12.94
N ARG A 96 -21.45 -22.28 12.14
CA ARG A 96 -21.28 -20.89 12.57
C ARG A 96 -20.15 -20.68 13.60
N LEU A 97 -19.07 -21.44 13.46
CA LEU A 97 -17.87 -21.29 14.29
C LEU A 97 -16.91 -20.28 13.65
N ALA A 98 -16.06 -19.67 14.47
CA ALA A 98 -15.15 -18.63 14.01
C ALA A 98 -13.96 -19.25 13.24
N VAL A 99 -13.99 -19.14 11.92
CA VAL A 99 -12.99 -19.68 10.98
C VAL A 99 -12.70 -18.73 9.82
N GLY A 100 -13.00 -17.43 9.96
CA GLY A 100 -13.02 -16.41 8.89
C GLY A 100 -11.90 -16.52 7.86
N ALA A 101 -10.72 -16.01 8.17
CA ALA A 101 -9.54 -16.04 7.32
C ALA A 101 -8.97 -17.46 7.18
N LEU A 102 -9.12 -18.32 8.19
CA LEU A 102 -8.67 -19.72 8.14
C LEU A 102 -9.40 -20.55 7.08
N LEU A 103 -10.62 -20.19 6.70
CA LEU A 103 -11.39 -20.90 5.68
C LEU A 103 -10.75 -20.80 4.30
N SER A 104 -10.28 -19.60 3.94
CA SER A 104 -9.66 -19.31 2.64
C SER A 104 -8.13 -19.34 2.69
N ALA A 105 -7.54 -19.54 3.87
CA ALA A 105 -6.10 -19.52 4.05
C ALA A 105 -5.44 -20.71 3.33
N ASP A 106 -4.52 -20.42 2.40
CA ASP A 106 -3.53 -21.39 1.98
C ASP A 106 -2.35 -21.37 2.95
N LEU A 107 -2.32 -22.35 3.86
CA LEU A 107 -1.26 -22.49 4.86
C LEU A 107 0.00 -23.18 4.29
N GLN A 108 -0.04 -23.70 3.07
CA GLN A 108 1.06 -24.47 2.49
C GLN A 108 2.35 -23.63 2.34
N PRO A 109 2.33 -22.38 1.81
CA PRO A 109 3.53 -21.55 1.71
C PRO A 109 4.17 -21.23 3.07
N PHE A 110 3.35 -21.06 4.11
CA PHE A 110 3.83 -20.87 5.48
C PHE A 110 4.55 -22.11 6.00
N VAL A 111 3.97 -23.29 5.82
CA VAL A 111 4.55 -24.58 6.25
C VAL A 111 5.89 -24.83 5.56
N GLU A 112 5.96 -24.56 4.26
CA GLU A 112 7.21 -24.67 3.47
C GLU A 112 8.27 -23.71 3.98
N ALA A 113 7.93 -22.42 4.16
CA ALA A 113 8.86 -21.43 4.69
C ALA A 113 9.37 -21.77 6.10
N ARG A 114 8.51 -22.33 6.96
CA ARG A 114 8.89 -22.79 8.30
C ARG A 114 9.81 -24.02 8.22
N ASN A 115 9.54 -24.96 7.32
CA ASN A 115 10.38 -26.14 7.13
C ASN A 115 11.76 -25.78 6.57
N ASP A 116 11.82 -24.86 5.61
CA ASP A 116 13.08 -24.37 5.04
C ASP A 116 13.92 -23.63 6.09
N ALA A 117 13.28 -22.79 6.91
CA ALA A 117 13.94 -22.13 8.03
C ALA A 117 14.47 -23.14 9.07
N THR A 118 13.74 -24.21 9.35
CA THR A 118 14.08 -25.16 10.42
C THR A 118 15.10 -26.22 9.98
N HIS A 119 14.96 -26.76 8.76
CA HIS A 119 15.71 -27.92 8.30
C HIS A 119 16.75 -27.60 7.25
N GLN A 120 16.51 -26.60 6.41
CA GLN A 120 17.43 -26.21 5.33
C GLN A 120 18.28 -24.99 5.68
N ALA A 121 18.10 -24.44 6.89
CA ALA A 121 18.73 -23.18 7.34
C ALA A 121 18.55 -22.03 6.33
N ARG A 122 17.45 -22.05 5.56
CA ARG A 122 17.13 -21.05 4.54
C ARG A 122 15.86 -20.31 4.96
N PRO A 123 15.96 -19.27 5.81
CA PRO A 123 14.79 -18.51 6.20
C PRO A 123 14.19 -17.73 5.01
N PRO A 124 12.88 -17.43 5.05
CA PRO A 124 12.26 -16.55 4.06
C PRO A 124 12.81 -15.11 4.18
N SER A 125 12.45 -14.25 3.24
CA SER A 125 12.76 -12.82 3.35
C SER A 125 12.06 -12.19 4.56
N GLU A 126 12.58 -11.07 5.05
CA GLU A 126 11.97 -10.33 6.17
C GLU A 126 10.51 -9.96 5.87
N ASN A 127 10.22 -9.51 4.64
CA ASN A 127 8.86 -9.17 4.22
C ASN A 127 7.92 -10.38 4.25
N ALA A 128 8.39 -11.54 3.79
CA ALA A 128 7.60 -12.76 3.85
C ALA A 128 7.37 -13.21 5.30
N ALA A 129 8.38 -13.12 6.17
CA ALA A 129 8.24 -13.42 7.59
C ALA A 129 7.24 -12.49 8.30
N ARG A 130 7.27 -11.17 7.99
CA ARG A 130 6.31 -10.20 8.51
C ARG A 130 4.89 -10.43 7.99
N LEU A 131 4.73 -10.82 6.72
CA LEU A 131 3.43 -11.24 6.18
C LEU A 131 2.85 -12.41 6.97
N TYR A 132 3.67 -13.45 7.18
CA TYR A 132 3.27 -14.63 7.95
C TYR A 132 2.93 -14.31 9.41
N TYR A 133 3.67 -13.38 10.02
CA TYR A 133 3.36 -12.88 11.35
C TYR A 133 1.98 -12.21 11.41
N HIS A 134 1.68 -11.29 10.50
CA HIS A 134 0.38 -10.61 10.48
C HIS A 134 -0.79 -11.56 10.19
N GLN A 135 -0.59 -12.55 9.30
CA GLN A 135 -1.58 -13.61 9.09
C GLN A 135 -1.84 -14.43 10.36
N LEU A 136 -0.78 -14.80 11.09
CA LEU A 136 -0.91 -15.51 12.36
C LEU A 136 -1.67 -14.71 13.40
N VAL A 137 -1.35 -13.42 13.55
CA VAL A 137 -2.06 -12.50 14.46
C VAL A 137 -3.54 -12.45 14.09
N GLN A 138 -3.87 -12.27 12.82
CA GLN A 138 -5.25 -12.27 12.34
C GLN A 138 -5.99 -13.56 12.72
N TYR A 139 -5.38 -14.74 12.52
CA TYR A 139 -6.02 -16.01 12.89
C TYR A 139 -6.27 -16.10 14.40
N LEU A 140 -5.36 -15.61 15.23
CA LEU A 140 -5.53 -15.61 16.68
C LEU A 140 -6.64 -14.65 17.13
N GLU A 141 -6.74 -13.47 16.51
CA GLU A 141 -7.79 -12.50 16.82
C GLU A 141 -9.18 -13.01 16.43
N GLU A 142 -9.34 -13.51 15.20
CA GLU A 142 -10.63 -14.00 14.70
C GLU A 142 -11.14 -15.21 15.48
N THR A 143 -10.23 -16.04 16.01
CA THR A 143 -10.57 -17.21 16.83
C THR A 143 -10.73 -16.87 18.31
N GLY A 144 -10.58 -15.60 18.70
CA GLY A 144 -10.69 -15.12 20.07
C GLY A 144 -9.55 -15.56 20.99
N LYS A 145 -8.44 -16.06 20.43
CA LYS A 145 -7.25 -16.49 21.17
C LYS A 145 -6.30 -15.34 21.48
N LEU A 146 -6.40 -14.24 20.74
CA LEU A 146 -5.79 -12.96 21.04
C LEU A 146 -6.90 -11.91 21.16
N ALA A 147 -6.82 -11.06 22.19
CA ALA A 147 -7.71 -9.92 22.29
C ALA A 147 -7.40 -8.99 21.11
N THR A 148 -8.39 -8.74 20.25
CA THR A 148 -8.24 -7.75 19.20
C THR A 148 -8.05 -6.40 19.87
N GLU A 149 -6.83 -5.85 19.77
CA GLU A 149 -6.65 -4.41 19.85
C GLU A 149 -7.23 -3.84 18.55
N HIS A 150 -8.55 -3.97 18.38
CA HIS A 150 -9.23 -2.91 17.68
C HIS A 150 -8.80 -1.69 18.45
N ALA A 151 -8.13 -0.74 17.78
CA ALA A 151 -8.18 0.61 18.25
C ALA A 151 -9.64 0.81 18.62
N ARG A 152 -9.93 0.90 19.93
CA ARG A 152 -11.14 1.55 20.35
C ARG A 152 -10.93 2.91 19.72
N MET A 153 -11.52 3.12 18.53
CA MET A 153 -12.01 4.43 18.22
C MET A 153 -12.86 4.72 19.44
N GLY A 154 -12.29 5.47 20.39
CA GLY A 154 -13.01 5.86 21.57
C GLY A 154 -14.35 6.38 21.06
N ALA A 155 -15.41 6.10 21.79
CA ALA A 155 -16.75 6.61 21.48
C ALA A 155 -16.81 8.16 21.38
N GLU A 156 -15.67 8.87 21.45
CA GLU A 156 -15.51 10.32 21.36
C GLU A 156 -14.89 10.84 20.05
N ALA A 157 -14.43 9.98 19.13
CA ALA A 157 -14.02 10.45 17.80
C ALA A 157 -14.88 9.79 16.71
N THR A 158 -16.17 10.13 16.70
CA THR A 158 -16.99 9.97 15.50
C THR A 158 -16.41 10.90 14.43
N LEU A 159 -15.42 10.41 13.68
CA LEU A 159 -14.93 11.11 12.50
C LEU A 159 -16.12 11.23 11.55
N ARG A 160 -16.55 12.48 11.34
CA ARG A 160 -17.60 12.77 10.37
C ARG A 160 -17.15 12.23 9.00
N PRO A 161 -18.04 11.58 8.24
CA PRO A 161 -17.78 11.22 6.85
C PRO A 161 -17.12 12.39 6.11
N TRP A 162 -16.17 12.10 5.21
CA TRP A 162 -15.47 13.17 4.49
C TRP A 162 -16.45 14.08 3.72
N THR A 163 -17.59 13.54 3.29
CA THR A 163 -18.71 14.25 2.66
C THR A 163 -19.36 15.30 3.57
N ASP A 164 -19.24 15.14 4.88
CA ASP A 164 -19.85 16.01 5.89
C ASP A 164 -18.87 17.10 6.39
N VAL A 165 -17.59 16.99 6.02
CA VAL A 165 -16.53 17.94 6.42
C VAL A 165 -15.85 18.63 5.24
N VAL A 166 -16.02 18.12 4.03
CA VAL A 166 -15.50 18.71 2.80
C VAL A 166 -16.68 19.15 1.94
N VAL A 167 -16.63 20.39 1.45
CA VAL A 167 -17.51 20.86 0.40
C VAL A 167 -16.85 20.56 -0.94
N PRO A 168 -17.41 19.69 -1.80
CA PRO A 168 -16.88 19.45 -3.14
C PRO A 168 -16.77 20.75 -3.93
N HIS A 169 -15.83 20.81 -4.87
CA HIS A 169 -15.64 21.98 -5.71
C HIS A 169 -16.91 22.28 -6.54
N GLN A 170 -17.09 23.55 -6.89
CA GLN A 170 -18.34 24.08 -7.45
C GLN A 170 -18.73 23.40 -8.77
N ASP A 171 -17.76 22.98 -9.58
CA ASP A 171 -17.94 22.20 -10.81
C ASP A 171 -18.67 20.86 -10.57
N ILE A 172 -18.27 20.11 -9.53
CA ILE A 172 -18.89 18.85 -9.13
C ILE A 172 -20.31 19.11 -8.63
N ARG A 173 -20.50 20.17 -7.84
CA ARG A 173 -21.81 20.54 -7.28
C ARG A 173 -22.80 20.98 -8.36
N ASP A 174 -22.31 21.65 -9.40
CA ASP A 174 -23.11 22.13 -10.53
C ASP A 174 -23.27 21.08 -11.64
N GLY A 175 -22.73 19.87 -11.47
CA GLY A 175 -22.78 18.80 -12.49
C GLY A 175 -21.95 19.09 -13.74
N ARG A 176 -21.04 20.07 -13.70
CA ARG A 176 -20.15 20.47 -14.80
C ARG A 176 -18.90 19.59 -14.82
N LEU A 177 -19.09 18.30 -15.11
CA LEU A 177 -18.05 17.27 -15.12
C LEU A 177 -17.32 17.18 -16.46
N GLU A 178 -16.84 18.31 -16.99
CA GLU A 178 -16.14 18.28 -18.27
C GLU A 178 -14.77 17.60 -18.07
N VAL A 179 -14.62 16.39 -18.61
CA VAL A 179 -13.40 15.56 -18.45
C VAL A 179 -12.15 16.28 -18.96
N SER A 180 -12.31 17.20 -19.91
CA SER A 180 -11.26 18.08 -20.44
C SER A 180 -10.63 18.98 -19.38
N ILE A 181 -11.36 19.35 -18.32
CA ILE A 181 -10.87 20.18 -17.21
C ILE A 181 -9.81 19.43 -16.40
N TYR A 182 -9.82 18.09 -16.38
CA TYR A 182 -8.84 17.29 -15.62
C TYR A 182 -7.61 16.89 -16.44
N ALA A 183 -7.58 17.21 -17.73
CA ALA A 183 -6.46 16.92 -18.62
C ALA A 183 -5.53 18.12 -18.74
N ALA A 184 -4.52 18.18 -17.88
CA ALA A 184 -3.48 19.20 -17.94
C ALA A 184 -2.79 19.22 -19.33
N ASN A 185 -2.70 20.41 -19.94
CA ASN A 185 -2.06 20.61 -21.25
C ASN A 185 -1.15 21.85 -21.22
N LEU A 186 0.17 21.62 -21.23
CA LEU A 186 1.18 22.67 -21.15
C LEU A 186 1.10 23.69 -22.30
N TRP A 187 0.80 23.23 -23.51
CA TRP A 187 0.66 24.13 -24.68
C TRP A 187 -0.51 25.10 -24.50
N SER A 188 -1.62 24.62 -23.96
CA SER A 188 -2.81 25.45 -23.72
C SER A 188 -2.58 26.47 -22.62
N VAL A 189 -1.79 26.12 -21.60
CA VAL A 189 -1.38 27.04 -20.53
C VAL A 189 -0.48 28.15 -21.08
N ALA A 190 0.51 27.80 -21.90
CA ALA A 190 1.56 28.73 -22.28
C ALA A 190 1.20 29.69 -23.41
N PHE A 191 0.27 29.31 -24.28
CA PHE A 191 -0.21 30.12 -25.40
C PHE A 191 -1.67 30.55 -25.22
N GLU A 192 -2.20 30.45 -23.98
CA GLU A 192 -3.53 30.90 -23.58
C GLU A 192 -4.64 30.55 -24.56
N THR A 193 -4.75 29.27 -24.95
CA THR A 193 -5.84 28.85 -25.84
C THR A 193 -7.18 28.91 -25.10
N ASP A 194 -8.27 29.23 -25.81
CA ASP A 194 -9.64 29.41 -25.24
C ASP A 194 -10.14 28.22 -24.40
N ARG A 195 -9.48 27.06 -24.50
CA ARG A 195 -9.84 25.81 -23.83
C ARG A 195 -9.01 25.51 -22.58
N CYS A 196 -8.12 26.40 -22.13
CA CYS A 196 -7.34 26.19 -20.90
C CYS A 196 -8.14 26.60 -19.66
N PRO A 197 -8.43 25.68 -18.72
CA PRO A 197 -9.03 26.03 -17.43
C PRO A 197 -8.18 27.04 -16.65
N GLU A 198 -8.83 27.96 -15.94
CA GLU A 198 -8.16 29.01 -15.14
C GLU A 198 -7.21 28.43 -14.09
N VAL A 199 -7.58 27.28 -13.50
CA VAL A 199 -6.79 26.54 -12.51
C VAL A 199 -5.40 26.16 -13.02
N TYR A 200 -5.21 25.99 -14.34
CA TYR A 200 -3.90 25.74 -14.92
C TYR A 200 -3.27 26.99 -15.53
N ARG A 201 -4.06 28.01 -15.86
CA ARG A 201 -3.61 29.20 -16.58
C ARG A 201 -2.83 30.16 -15.69
N THR A 202 -3.31 30.38 -14.47
CA THR A 202 -2.67 31.35 -13.56
C THR A 202 -1.78 30.64 -12.53
N PRO A 203 -0.57 31.15 -12.24
CA PRO A 203 0.31 30.52 -11.25
C PRO A 203 -0.34 30.42 -9.87
N SER A 204 -1.06 31.46 -9.43
CA SER A 204 -1.72 31.49 -8.12
C SER A 204 -2.80 30.41 -8.00
N ALA A 205 -3.70 30.29 -8.98
CA ALA A 205 -4.73 29.25 -8.96
C ALA A 205 -4.08 27.86 -9.01
N PHE A 206 -3.09 27.67 -9.88
CA PHE A 206 -2.37 26.40 -10.01
C PHE A 206 -1.75 25.93 -8.70
N PHE A 207 -0.97 26.78 -8.03
CA PHE A 207 -0.31 26.40 -6.78
C PHE A 207 -1.29 26.28 -5.61
N SER A 208 -2.41 27.02 -5.61
CA SER A 208 -3.45 26.89 -4.58
C SER A 208 -4.16 25.53 -4.59
N THR A 209 -4.31 24.91 -5.77
CA THR A 209 -4.95 23.60 -5.94
C THR A 209 -3.96 22.46 -6.12
N THR A 210 -2.65 22.77 -6.16
CA THR A 210 -1.59 21.76 -6.32
C THR A 210 -0.97 21.44 -4.99
N TYR A 211 -1.14 20.19 -4.55
CA TYR A 211 -0.43 19.72 -3.37
C TYR A 211 1.08 19.60 -3.64
N MET A 212 1.87 20.36 -2.89
CA MET A 212 3.33 20.38 -3.01
C MET A 212 3.94 19.10 -2.41
N THR A 213 4.04 18.06 -3.23
CA THR A 213 4.72 16.80 -2.86
C THR A 213 6.23 17.02 -2.71
N SER A 214 6.89 16.17 -1.92
CA SER A 214 8.36 16.24 -1.75
C SER A 214 9.11 16.05 -3.07
N ASN A 215 8.58 15.23 -3.99
CA ASN A 215 9.18 15.03 -5.31
C ASN A 215 9.03 16.25 -6.22
N LEU A 216 7.84 16.88 -6.24
CA LEU A 216 7.64 18.11 -7.00
C LEU A 216 8.51 19.24 -6.44
N ALA A 217 8.52 19.42 -5.11
CA ALA A 217 9.37 20.40 -4.45
C ALA A 217 10.85 20.18 -4.77
N GLY A 218 11.34 18.93 -4.71
CA GLY A 218 12.71 18.57 -5.07
C GLY A 218 13.05 18.93 -6.52
N LEU A 219 12.18 18.58 -7.47
CA LEU A 219 12.34 18.93 -8.88
C LEU A 219 12.44 20.46 -9.08
N LEU A 220 11.55 21.23 -8.46
CA LEU A 220 11.56 22.70 -8.58
C LEU A 220 12.83 23.30 -7.96
N ARG A 221 13.26 22.81 -6.79
CA ARG A 221 14.54 23.21 -6.17
C ARG A 221 15.71 22.97 -7.11
N ASP A 222 15.81 21.77 -7.67
CA ASP A 222 16.96 21.38 -8.50
C ASP A 222 17.07 22.31 -9.73
N VAL A 223 15.93 22.64 -10.36
CA VAL A 223 15.89 23.61 -11.46
C VAL A 223 16.27 25.01 -11.01
N VAL A 224 15.73 25.51 -9.89
CA VAL A 224 16.09 26.83 -9.35
C VAL A 224 17.57 26.93 -9.02
N GLN A 225 18.15 25.88 -8.44
CA GLN A 225 19.57 25.84 -8.10
C GLN A 225 20.45 25.94 -9.35
N VAL A 226 20.10 25.22 -10.43
CA VAL A 226 20.82 25.29 -11.71
C VAL A 226 20.64 26.65 -12.39
N LEU A 227 19.45 27.24 -12.35
CA LEU A 227 19.18 28.58 -12.91
C LEU A 227 19.99 29.68 -12.20
N ASN A 228 20.27 29.50 -10.91
CA ASN A 228 21.15 30.38 -10.13
C ASN A 228 22.65 30.10 -10.34
N GLY A 229 23.03 29.27 -11.33
CA GLY A 229 24.43 28.93 -11.62
C GLY A 229 25.04 27.86 -10.69
N GLY A 230 24.23 27.21 -9.87
CA GLY A 230 24.65 26.11 -9.01
C GLY A 230 24.93 24.82 -9.76
N ALA A 231 25.41 23.81 -9.03
CA ALA A 231 25.59 22.45 -9.54
C ALA A 231 24.26 21.71 -9.68
N GLY A 232 24.13 20.87 -10.71
CA GLY A 232 22.96 20.04 -10.97
C GLY A 232 22.83 19.65 -12.44
N ASP A 233 21.83 18.81 -12.74
CA ASP A 233 21.55 18.35 -14.10
C ASP A 233 20.81 19.44 -14.90
N ARG A 234 21.35 19.77 -16.08
CA ARG A 234 20.75 20.77 -17.00
C ARG A 234 19.73 20.16 -17.96
N VAL A 235 19.71 18.84 -18.05
CA VAL A 235 18.78 18.08 -18.90
C VAL A 235 18.06 17.08 -18.01
N LEU A 236 16.77 17.33 -17.78
CA LEU A 236 15.95 16.52 -16.90
C LEU A 236 14.96 15.69 -17.70
N GLN A 237 15.01 14.36 -17.53
CA GLN A 237 14.01 13.47 -18.09
C GLN A 237 12.95 13.15 -17.04
N LEU A 238 11.72 13.64 -17.22
CA LEU A 238 10.60 13.32 -16.34
C LEU A 238 10.12 11.88 -16.57
N ARG A 239 10.61 10.95 -15.76
CA ARG A 239 10.19 9.54 -15.78
C ARG A 239 9.14 9.31 -14.68
N THR A 240 7.87 9.56 -15.01
CA THR A 240 6.76 9.11 -14.14
C THR A 240 6.06 7.93 -14.80
N SER A 241 5.70 6.93 -13.98
CA SER A 241 4.75 5.88 -14.35
C SER A 241 3.42 6.48 -14.84
N PHE A 242 2.61 5.66 -15.51
CA PHE A 242 1.32 6.05 -16.09
C PHE A 242 0.47 6.87 -15.09
N GLY A 243 -0.07 8.03 -15.53
CA GLY A 243 -0.85 8.94 -14.68
C GLY A 243 -0.07 9.82 -13.69
N GLY A 244 1.25 9.67 -13.56
CA GLY A 244 2.04 10.25 -12.47
C GLY A 244 2.44 11.74 -12.54
N GLY A 245 1.71 12.60 -13.24
CA GLY A 245 1.89 14.06 -13.10
C GLY A 245 2.99 14.76 -13.93
N LYS A 246 3.53 14.15 -15.00
CA LYS A 246 4.54 14.81 -15.88
C LYS A 246 4.10 16.18 -16.38
N THR A 247 2.93 16.26 -16.99
CA THR A 247 2.42 17.53 -17.52
C THR A 247 2.20 18.54 -16.41
N HIS A 248 1.78 18.08 -15.23
CA HIS A 248 1.62 18.91 -14.03
C HIS A 248 2.96 19.49 -13.56
N SER A 249 4.02 18.67 -13.51
CA SER A 249 5.38 19.12 -13.20
C SER A 249 5.90 20.14 -14.21
N LEU A 250 5.62 19.94 -15.51
CA LEU A 250 6.02 20.90 -16.54
C LEU A 250 5.28 22.23 -16.39
N ILE A 251 3.99 22.21 -16.05
CA ILE A 251 3.21 23.44 -15.80
C ILE A 251 3.74 24.16 -14.54
N ALA A 252 4.10 23.42 -13.48
CA ALA A 252 4.71 24.00 -12.29
C ALA A 252 6.04 24.71 -12.62
N LEU A 253 6.89 24.08 -13.43
CA LEU A 253 8.15 24.66 -13.92
C LEU A 253 7.92 25.89 -14.80
N TYR A 254 6.94 25.80 -15.71
CA TYR A 254 6.54 26.92 -16.57
C TYR A 254 6.13 28.13 -15.72
N HIS A 255 5.19 27.94 -14.80
CA HIS A 255 4.71 29.00 -13.90
C HIS A 255 5.81 29.57 -13.04
N LEU A 256 6.71 28.75 -12.52
CA LEU A 256 7.86 29.24 -11.74
C LEU A 256 8.79 30.14 -12.57
N GLY A 257 9.03 29.77 -13.83
CA GLY A 257 9.87 30.53 -14.75
C GLY A 257 9.22 31.82 -15.26
N THR A 258 7.91 31.83 -15.48
CA THR A 258 7.19 32.97 -16.08
C THR A 258 6.51 33.90 -15.07
N CYS A 259 6.26 33.46 -13.83
CA CYS A 259 5.58 34.30 -12.84
C CYS A 259 6.44 35.49 -12.37
N ALA A 260 5.76 36.57 -11.97
CA ALA A 260 6.38 37.80 -11.48
C ALA A 260 7.01 37.63 -10.07
N GLY A 261 8.02 38.45 -9.77
CA GLY A 261 8.89 38.29 -8.60
C GLY A 261 8.19 38.11 -7.25
N GLY A 262 7.14 38.89 -6.94
CA GLY A 262 6.42 38.75 -5.66
C GLY A 262 5.71 37.39 -5.50
N LEU A 263 5.07 36.91 -6.56
CA LEU A 263 4.41 35.60 -6.56
C LEU A 263 5.45 34.47 -6.55
N ARG A 264 6.54 34.63 -7.32
CA ARG A 264 7.65 33.69 -7.34
C ARG A 264 8.27 33.53 -5.95
N GLN A 265 8.51 34.62 -5.24
CA GLN A 265 9.06 34.58 -3.88
C GLN A 265 8.16 33.80 -2.92
N THR A 266 6.83 33.96 -3.06
CA THR A 266 5.87 33.19 -2.26
C THR A 266 5.99 31.69 -2.55
N ILE A 267 6.00 31.32 -3.83
CA ILE A 267 6.14 29.91 -4.26
C ILE A 267 7.48 29.32 -3.79
N LEU A 268 8.59 30.06 -3.93
CA LEU A 268 9.91 29.63 -3.46
C LEU A 268 9.94 29.47 -1.93
N GLY A 269 9.22 30.33 -1.20
CA GLY A 269 9.02 30.21 0.24
C GLY A 269 8.30 28.93 0.62
N ASP A 270 7.19 28.59 -0.06
CA ASP A 270 6.42 27.38 0.18
C ASP A 270 7.24 26.11 -0.10
N ILE A 271 7.99 26.09 -1.21
CA ILE A 271 8.91 25.00 -1.55
C ILE A 271 10.01 24.88 -0.49
N GLY A 272 10.55 26.02 -0.08
CA GLY A 272 11.60 26.10 0.92
C GLY A 272 11.17 25.57 2.28
N GLN A 273 9.98 25.96 2.75
CA GLN A 273 9.38 25.46 3.98
C GLN A 273 9.19 23.94 3.91
N ARG A 274 8.75 23.41 2.75
CA ARG A 274 8.55 21.97 2.55
C ARG A 274 9.84 21.17 2.60
N LEU A 275 10.94 21.73 2.11
CA LEU A 275 12.24 21.07 2.03
C LEU A 275 13.19 21.42 3.18
N GLY A 276 12.83 22.37 4.05
CA GLY A 276 13.70 22.88 5.10
C GLY A 276 14.90 23.66 4.55
N ALA A 277 14.74 24.36 3.42
CA ALA A 277 15.80 25.09 2.74
C ALA A 277 15.34 26.47 2.28
N THR A 278 16.23 27.45 2.20
CA THR A 278 15.92 28.74 1.55
C THR A 278 16.34 28.67 0.09
N LEU A 279 15.44 29.03 -0.82
CA LEU A 279 15.70 29.01 -2.26
C LEU A 279 15.92 30.44 -2.78
N PRO A 280 17.03 30.70 -3.51
CA PRO A 280 17.26 32.00 -4.13
C PRO A 280 16.33 32.21 -5.33
N ASP A 281 15.91 33.45 -5.57
CA ASP A 281 15.18 33.82 -6.78
C ASP A 281 16.14 33.83 -7.98
N PRO A 282 15.89 33.01 -9.02
CA PRO A 282 16.75 32.96 -10.22
C PRO A 282 16.70 34.23 -11.08
N GLY A 283 15.85 35.21 -10.75
CA GLY A 283 15.68 36.42 -11.57
C GLY A 283 14.91 36.13 -12.87
N PRO A 284 14.99 37.00 -13.90
CA PRO A 284 14.28 36.78 -15.15
C PRO A 284 14.72 35.48 -15.85
N VAL A 285 13.78 34.57 -16.13
CA VAL A 285 14.03 33.30 -16.80
C VAL A 285 13.37 33.32 -18.17
N GLY A 286 14.15 33.05 -19.23
CA GLY A 286 13.61 32.80 -20.56
C GLY A 286 13.03 31.40 -20.65
N VAL A 287 11.75 31.27 -21.01
CA VAL A 287 11.07 29.98 -21.11
C VAL A 287 10.68 29.72 -22.57
N CYS A 288 11.04 28.56 -23.10
CA CYS A 288 10.65 28.09 -24.43
C CYS A 288 9.99 26.72 -24.33
N ILE A 289 8.92 26.51 -25.08
CA ILE A 289 8.13 25.27 -25.06
C ILE A 289 8.07 24.68 -26.45
N LEU A 290 8.47 23.42 -26.54
CA LEU A 290 8.39 22.62 -27.76
C LEU A 290 7.39 21.48 -27.54
N HIS A 291 6.25 21.55 -28.23
CA HIS A 291 5.20 20.52 -28.17
C HIS A 291 5.05 19.83 -29.52
N GLY A 292 5.43 18.55 -29.61
CA GLY A 292 5.50 17.81 -30.88
C GLY A 292 4.18 17.69 -31.64
N LEU A 293 3.02 17.72 -30.96
CA LEU A 293 1.72 17.71 -31.65
C LEU A 293 1.31 19.09 -32.17
N SER A 294 1.79 20.16 -31.53
CA SER A 294 1.53 21.53 -31.98
C SER A 294 2.55 22.01 -33.01
N HIS A 295 3.73 21.37 -33.07
CA HIS A 295 4.80 21.58 -34.03
C HIS A 295 5.02 20.31 -34.85
N ASP A 296 4.01 19.96 -35.65
CA ASP A 296 4.06 18.82 -36.55
C ASP A 296 5.17 19.03 -37.61
N PRO A 297 6.23 18.19 -37.64
CA PRO A 297 7.32 18.33 -38.61
C PRO A 297 6.86 18.11 -40.05
N GLN A 298 5.66 17.55 -40.27
CA GLN A 298 5.06 17.35 -41.58
C GLN A 298 4.25 18.57 -42.05
N ARG A 299 4.00 19.56 -41.18
CA ARG A 299 3.27 20.79 -41.52
C ARG A 299 4.22 21.99 -41.46
N PRO A 300 4.75 22.46 -42.61
CA PRO A 300 5.60 23.64 -42.63
C PRO A 300 4.81 24.88 -42.15
N ARG A 301 5.46 25.68 -41.30
CA ARG A 301 4.94 26.98 -40.88
C ARG A 301 5.70 28.09 -41.58
N THR A 302 4.97 29.06 -42.11
CA THR A 302 5.52 30.37 -42.45
C THR A 302 5.76 31.13 -41.14
N PRO A 303 6.97 31.66 -40.90
CA PRO A 303 7.19 32.63 -39.83
C PRO A 303 6.23 33.81 -40.02
N GLU A 304 5.71 34.39 -38.94
CA GLU A 304 5.12 35.73 -39.03
C GLU A 304 6.23 36.68 -39.49
N GLU A 305 5.98 37.41 -40.57
CA GLU A 305 6.94 38.34 -41.18
C GLU A 305 7.47 39.30 -40.10
N GLY A 306 8.80 39.33 -39.95
CA GLY A 306 9.51 40.34 -39.15
C GLY A 306 9.82 41.58 -39.96
#